data_AF-R7LFB7-F1
#
_entry.id   AF-R7LFB7-F1
#
_cell.length_a   1.000
_cell.length_b   1.000
_cell.length_c   1.000
_cell.angle_alpha   90.00
_cell.angle_beta   90.00
_cell.angle_gamma   90.00
#
_symmetry.space_group_name_H-M   'P 1'
#
loop_
_entity.id
_entity.type
_entity.pdbx_description
1 polymer ?
#
loop_
_entity_poly.entity_id
_entity_poly.type
_entity_poly.pdbx_seq_one_letter_code
_entity_poly.pdbx_strand_id
1 'polypeptide(L)'
;MVSFRKHNPLLRSRLLTTINTNSPAELLATLSGLSVSELRTANYLLSEELLGQLSSEQYWNFFAVIVPSNSKGYLGTFLKAAVQLYKQGQLNFTSDILLNFETYATSIDRRKFLETLLPIVNNTDEVHLLIETLCKDQFHAAVSFLLNAATPFAYYELFCLLRVAELNEQVLLRYIIQLIKRGDTISFNMACVLTCYFDVKEVPGSFSLRLQNYELGRLEEGPAYFLKVLNR
;
A
#
# COMPACT_ATOMS: atom_id res chain seq x y z
N MET A 1 -9.51 2.57 34.44
CA MET A 1 -8.43 2.19 33.49
C MET A 1 -8.44 0.67 33.36
N VAL A 2 -8.83 0.13 32.20
CA VAL A 2 -8.83 -1.33 31.99
C VAL A 2 -7.50 -1.73 31.35
N SER A 3 -6.80 -2.65 32.03
CA SER A 3 -5.48 -3.18 31.67
C SER A 3 -5.52 -3.87 30.30
N PHE A 4 -4.77 -3.33 29.34
CA PHE A 4 -4.47 -4.01 28.08
C PHE A 4 -3.56 -5.21 28.37
N ARG A 5 -4.08 -6.43 28.24
CA ARG A 5 -3.32 -7.66 28.46
C ARG A 5 -2.90 -8.24 27.12
N LYS A 6 -1.61 -8.15 26.80
CA LYS A 6 -1.01 -8.76 25.59
C LYS A 6 -1.09 -10.30 25.59
N HIS A 7 -1.43 -10.91 26.72
CA HIS A 7 -1.52 -12.35 26.88
C HIS A 7 -2.88 -12.74 27.46
N ASN A 8 -3.69 -13.44 26.66
CA ASN A 8 -4.97 -14.02 27.07
C ASN A 8 -5.14 -15.39 26.37
N PRO A 9 -4.67 -16.49 26.99
CA PRO A 9 -4.62 -17.81 26.35
C PRO A 9 -6.01 -18.38 26.05
N LEU A 10 -7.03 -18.08 26.87
CA LEU A 10 -8.41 -18.51 26.65
C LEU A 10 -9.01 -17.84 25.41
N LEU A 11 -8.88 -16.51 25.33
CA LEU A 11 -9.34 -15.75 24.16
C LEU A 11 -8.59 -16.19 22.90
N ARG A 12 -7.27 -16.34 22.99
CA ARG A 12 -6.44 -16.85 21.88
C ARG A 12 -6.91 -18.22 21.38
N SER A 13 -7.14 -19.17 22.29
CA SER A 13 -7.61 -20.52 21.94
C SER A 13 -8.97 -20.47 21.23
N ARG A 14 -9.89 -19.63 21.73
CA ARG A 14 -11.20 -19.44 21.11
C ARG A 14 -11.10 -18.86 19.70
N LEU A 15 -10.30 -17.81 19.51
CA LEU A 15 -10.07 -17.20 18.19
C LEU A 15 -9.41 -18.20 17.22
N LEU A 16 -8.39 -18.93 17.69
CA LEU A 16 -7.69 -19.93 16.89
C LEU A 16 -8.63 -21.07 16.47
N THR A 17 -9.55 -21.49 17.35
CA THR A 17 -10.55 -22.52 17.03
C THR A 17 -11.43 -22.07 15.86
N THR A 18 -11.97 -20.85 15.90
CA THR A 18 -12.81 -20.29 14.82
C THR A 18 -12.04 -20.08 13.51
N ILE A 19 -10.73 -19.80 13.60
CA ILE A 19 -9.86 -19.67 12.44
C ILE A 19 -9.60 -21.03 11.80
N ASN A 20 -9.32 -22.05 12.63
CA ASN A 20 -9.04 -23.41 12.17
C ASN A 20 -10.28 -24.08 11.55
N THR A 21 -11.48 -23.72 11.99
CA THR A 21 -12.74 -24.15 11.34
C THR A 21 -13.06 -23.37 10.05
N ASN A 22 -12.21 -22.39 9.67
CA ASN A 22 -12.38 -21.53 8.50
C ASN A 22 -13.78 -20.91 8.40
N SER A 23 -14.32 -20.43 9.53
CA SER A 23 -15.67 -19.89 9.63
C SER A 23 -15.64 -18.39 9.96
N PRO A 24 -15.58 -17.48 8.95
CA PRO A 24 -15.55 -16.04 9.16
C PRO A 24 -16.75 -15.50 9.94
N ALA A 25 -17.93 -16.10 9.75
CA ALA A 25 -19.15 -15.71 10.46
C ALA A 25 -19.05 -16.01 11.96
N GLU A 26 -18.49 -17.16 12.35
CA GLU A 26 -18.28 -17.52 13.76
C GLU A 26 -17.22 -16.64 14.43
N LEU A 27 -16.14 -16.32 13.71
CA LEU A 27 -15.13 -15.39 14.21
C LEU A 27 -15.75 -13.99 14.42
N LEU A 28 -16.55 -13.50 13.46
CA LEU A 28 -17.25 -12.23 13.60
C LEU A 28 -18.22 -12.24 14.80
N ALA A 29 -19.04 -13.27 14.94
CA ALA A 29 -19.94 -13.42 16.09
C ALA A 29 -19.18 -13.44 17.42
N THR A 30 -18.03 -14.12 17.45
CA THR A 30 -17.14 -14.11 18.62
C THR A 30 -16.64 -12.72 18.93
N LEU A 31 -16.14 -11.98 17.95
CA LEU A 31 -15.61 -10.62 18.13
C LEU A 31 -16.70 -9.64 18.57
N SER A 32 -17.89 -9.71 17.98
CA SER A 32 -19.02 -8.84 18.35
C SER A 32 -19.53 -9.08 19.77
N GLY A 33 -19.30 -10.27 20.34
CA GLY A 33 -19.65 -10.59 21.72
C GLY A 33 -18.63 -10.14 22.78
N LEU A 34 -17.48 -9.58 22.38
CA LEU A 34 -16.43 -9.17 23.30
C LEU A 34 -16.71 -7.79 23.89
N SER A 35 -16.29 -7.58 25.14
CA SER A 35 -16.18 -6.22 25.70
C SER A 35 -15.13 -5.40 24.95
N VAL A 36 -15.18 -4.08 25.06
CA VAL A 36 -14.19 -3.17 24.41
C VAL A 36 -12.74 -3.52 24.79
N SER A 37 -12.50 -3.95 26.03
CA SER A 37 -11.15 -4.33 26.47
C SER A 37 -10.70 -5.66 25.88
N GLU A 38 -11.60 -6.64 25.81
CA GLU A 38 -11.33 -7.93 25.19
C GLU A 38 -11.14 -7.78 23.69
N LEU A 39 -11.92 -6.93 23.02
CA LEU A 39 -11.79 -6.65 21.59
C LEU A 39 -10.41 -6.05 21.26
N ARG A 40 -9.90 -5.14 22.09
CA ARG A 40 -8.52 -4.63 21.93
C ARG A 40 -7.48 -5.74 22.07
N THR A 41 -7.70 -6.67 22.98
CA THR A 41 -6.82 -7.83 23.17
C THR A 41 -6.92 -8.80 22.00
N ALA A 42 -8.13 -9.08 21.51
CA ALA A 42 -8.38 -9.90 20.33
C ALA A 42 -7.72 -9.31 19.09
N ASN A 43 -7.88 -8.00 18.86
CA ASN A 43 -7.24 -7.30 17.74
C ASN A 43 -5.71 -7.41 17.78
N TYR A 44 -5.10 -7.32 18.96
CA TYR A 44 -3.66 -7.54 19.12
C TYR A 44 -3.29 -8.97 18.71
N LEU A 45 -3.93 -9.98 19.32
CA LEU A 45 -3.68 -11.40 19.03
C LEU A 45 -3.89 -11.73 17.54
N LEU A 46 -4.96 -11.22 16.93
CA LEU A 46 -5.25 -11.39 15.51
C LEU A 46 -4.12 -10.83 14.65
N SER A 47 -3.70 -9.59 14.90
CA SER A 47 -2.67 -8.95 14.05
C SER A 47 -1.26 -9.52 14.22
N GLU A 48 -0.90 -9.97 15.42
CA GLU A 48 0.49 -10.35 15.73
C GLU A 48 0.73 -11.86 15.65
N GLU A 49 -0.29 -12.66 15.94
CA GLU A 49 -0.11 -14.09 16.13
C GLU A 49 -0.94 -14.93 15.17
N LEU A 50 -2.20 -14.57 14.91
CA LEU A 50 -3.16 -15.51 14.30
C LEU A 50 -3.31 -15.30 12.79
N LEU A 51 -3.62 -14.07 12.34
CA LEU A 51 -3.87 -13.81 10.92
C LEU A 51 -2.60 -13.97 10.07
N GLY A 52 -1.43 -13.69 10.65
CA GLY A 52 -0.13 -13.84 9.99
C GLY A 52 0.34 -15.28 9.76
N GLN A 53 -0.52 -16.28 10.03
CA GLN A 53 -0.26 -17.70 9.79
C GLN A 53 -1.18 -18.31 8.73
N LEU A 54 -2.08 -17.51 8.16
CA LEU A 54 -3.09 -17.98 7.22
C LEU A 54 -2.54 -18.05 5.79
N SER A 55 -3.11 -18.94 5.00
CA SER A 55 -2.97 -18.86 3.55
C SER A 55 -3.65 -17.58 3.02
N SER A 56 -3.22 -17.12 1.84
CA SER A 56 -3.80 -15.93 1.19
C SER A 56 -5.33 -16.03 1.06
N GLU A 57 -5.84 -17.17 0.59
CA GLU A 57 -7.28 -17.40 0.40
C GLU A 57 -8.06 -17.29 1.72
N GLN A 58 -7.56 -17.94 2.78
CA GLN A 58 -8.19 -17.86 4.10
C GLN A 58 -8.17 -16.43 4.63
N TYR A 59 -7.02 -15.75 4.53
CA TYR A 59 -6.89 -14.36 4.97
C TYR A 59 -7.94 -13.47 4.32
N TRP A 60 -8.09 -13.53 2.99
CA TRP A 60 -9.05 -12.72 2.26
C TRP A 60 -10.51 -13.09 2.54
N ASN A 61 -10.79 -14.38 2.77
CA ASN A 61 -12.11 -14.84 3.20
C ASN A 61 -12.51 -14.21 4.56
N PHE A 62 -11.59 -14.20 5.54
CA PHE A 62 -11.82 -13.52 6.82
C PHE A 62 -11.93 -11.99 6.66
N PHE A 63 -11.05 -11.39 5.85
CA PHE A 63 -11.05 -9.95 5.58
C PHE A 63 -12.40 -9.49 5.02
N ALA A 64 -12.91 -10.19 4.00
CA ALA A 64 -14.12 -9.86 3.27
C ALA A 64 -15.39 -9.92 4.13
N VAL A 65 -15.39 -10.67 5.23
CA VAL A 65 -16.55 -10.76 6.15
C VAL A 65 -16.39 -9.83 7.35
N ILE A 66 -15.19 -9.75 7.93
CA ILE A 66 -14.98 -9.05 9.20
C ILE A 66 -14.80 -7.55 9.01
N VAL A 67 -13.98 -7.13 8.03
CA VAL A 67 -13.67 -5.71 7.83
C VAL A 67 -14.91 -4.87 7.48
N PRO A 68 -15.84 -5.29 6.61
CA PRO A 68 -17.05 -4.52 6.33
C PRO A 68 -17.96 -4.32 7.56
N SER A 69 -17.95 -5.25 8.51
CA SER A 69 -18.81 -5.16 9.71
C SER A 69 -18.47 -3.95 10.59
N ASN A 70 -17.19 -3.57 10.64
CA ASN A 70 -16.69 -2.38 11.33
C ASN A 70 -15.25 -2.06 10.91
N SER A 71 -15.08 -1.34 9.79
CA SER A 71 -13.76 -1.03 9.25
C SER A 71 -12.87 -0.25 10.24
N LYS A 72 -13.47 0.65 11.03
CA LYS A 72 -12.77 1.42 12.07
C LYS A 72 -12.13 0.53 13.13
N GLY A 73 -12.77 -0.60 13.46
CA GLY A 73 -12.29 -1.55 14.47
C GLY A 73 -11.30 -2.58 13.94
N TYR A 74 -11.42 -2.98 12.67
CA TYR A 74 -10.73 -4.17 12.17
C TYR A 74 -9.71 -3.90 11.05
N LEU A 75 -9.89 -2.86 10.24
CA LEU A 75 -9.05 -2.66 9.06
C LEU A 75 -7.56 -2.57 9.41
N GLY A 76 -7.20 -1.82 10.46
CA GLY A 76 -5.80 -1.70 10.89
C GLY A 76 -5.20 -3.01 11.36
N THR A 77 -5.98 -3.84 12.05
CA THR A 77 -5.57 -5.18 12.51
C THR A 77 -5.27 -6.10 11.33
N PHE A 78 -6.17 -6.12 10.34
CA PHE A 78 -6.00 -6.92 9.13
C PHE A 78 -4.83 -6.41 8.29
N LEU A 79 -4.73 -5.11 8.05
CA LEU A 79 -3.64 -4.52 7.26
C LEU A 79 -2.28 -4.82 7.87
N LYS A 80 -2.16 -4.77 9.20
CA LYS A 80 -0.91 -5.15 9.89
C LYS A 80 -0.51 -6.61 9.60
N ALA A 81 -1.47 -7.54 9.66
CA ALA A 81 -1.20 -8.94 9.32
C ALA A 81 -0.93 -9.14 7.82
N ALA A 82 -1.59 -8.38 6.93
CA ALA A 82 -1.31 -8.41 5.50
C ALA A 82 0.15 -8.02 5.19
N VAL A 83 0.67 -6.98 5.86
CA VAL A 83 2.09 -6.59 5.72
C VAL A 83 3.01 -7.74 6.07
N GLN A 84 2.72 -8.47 7.15
CA GLN A 84 3.51 -9.63 7.56
C GLN A 84 3.44 -10.76 6.53
N LEU A 85 2.23 -11.17 6.11
CA LEU A 85 2.04 -12.25 5.13
C LEU A 85 2.68 -11.91 3.78
N TYR A 86 2.55 -10.67 3.31
CA TYR A 86 3.13 -10.23 2.05
C TYR A 86 4.66 -10.31 2.08
N LYS A 87 5.29 -9.83 3.16
CA LYS A 87 6.75 -9.92 3.34
C LYS A 87 7.26 -11.37 3.41
N GLN A 88 6.40 -12.31 3.80
CA GLN A 88 6.69 -13.75 3.82
C GLN A 88 6.41 -14.44 2.47
N GLY A 89 5.90 -13.71 1.46
CA GLY A 89 5.47 -14.28 0.18
C GLY A 89 4.20 -15.12 0.27
N GLN A 90 3.41 -14.96 1.32
CA GLN A 90 2.21 -15.76 1.61
C GLN A 90 0.89 -15.03 1.28
N LEU A 91 0.97 -13.74 0.94
CA LEU A 91 -0.17 -12.95 0.51
C LEU A 91 -0.03 -12.56 -0.95
N ASN A 92 -1.08 -12.81 -1.72
CA ASN A 92 -1.31 -12.22 -3.03
C ASN A 92 -2.67 -11.52 -3.02
N PHE A 93 -2.88 -10.52 -3.87
CA PHE A 93 -4.21 -9.94 -4.06
C PHE A 93 -4.50 -9.80 -5.55
N THR A 94 -5.75 -9.99 -5.91
CA THR A 94 -6.26 -9.93 -7.28
C THR A 94 -7.16 -8.70 -7.44
N SER A 95 -7.51 -8.39 -8.68
CA SER A 95 -8.54 -7.41 -9.00
C SER A 95 -9.83 -7.67 -8.22
N ASP A 96 -10.27 -8.92 -8.13
CA ASP A 96 -11.53 -9.29 -7.47
C ASP A 96 -11.52 -8.96 -5.97
N ILE A 97 -10.39 -9.20 -5.29
CA ILE A 97 -10.23 -8.87 -3.87
C ILE A 97 -10.33 -7.36 -3.66
N LEU A 98 -9.63 -6.58 -4.48
CA LEU A 98 -9.62 -5.12 -4.36
C LEU A 98 -10.95 -4.50 -4.76
N LEU A 99 -11.60 -5.00 -5.82
CA LEU A 99 -12.93 -4.57 -6.24
C LEU A 99 -13.95 -4.87 -5.16
N ASN A 100 -13.89 -6.05 -4.54
CA ASN A 100 -14.77 -6.39 -3.41
C ASN A 100 -14.56 -5.42 -2.24
N PHE A 101 -13.30 -5.15 -1.84
CA PHE A 101 -13.00 -4.16 -0.81
C PHE A 101 -13.55 -2.77 -1.16
N GLU A 102 -13.39 -2.36 -2.40
CA GLU A 102 -13.82 -1.05 -2.89
C GLU A 102 -15.33 -0.84 -2.73
N THR A 103 -16.15 -1.87 -2.92
CA THR A 103 -17.62 -1.77 -2.84
C THR A 103 -18.15 -1.20 -1.52
N TYR A 104 -17.42 -1.37 -0.43
CA TYR A 104 -17.81 -0.89 0.91
C TYR A 104 -16.80 0.08 1.54
N ALA A 105 -15.60 0.22 0.98
CA ALA A 105 -14.54 1.03 1.57
C ALA A 105 -14.87 2.53 1.50
N THR A 106 -14.72 3.22 2.64
CA THR A 106 -14.75 4.68 2.67
C THR A 106 -13.45 5.26 2.09
N SER A 107 -13.43 6.57 1.83
CA SER A 107 -12.18 7.26 1.43
C SER A 107 -11.06 7.12 2.47
N ILE A 108 -11.41 7.05 3.76
CA ILE A 108 -10.46 6.82 4.85
C ILE A 108 -9.90 5.39 4.80
N ASP A 109 -10.74 4.41 4.50
CA ASP A 109 -10.34 3.01 4.43
C ASP A 109 -9.40 2.76 3.25
N ARG A 110 -9.74 3.28 2.05
CA ARG A 110 -8.87 3.21 0.87
C ARG A 110 -7.52 3.88 1.12
N ARG A 111 -7.53 5.06 1.74
CA ARG A 111 -6.31 5.77 2.12
C ARG A 111 -5.43 4.92 3.03
N LYS A 112 -5.97 4.33 4.11
CA LYS A 112 -5.21 3.45 5.01
C LYS A 112 -4.65 2.24 4.28
N PHE A 113 -5.44 1.64 3.40
CA PHE A 113 -5.05 0.48 2.61
C PHE A 113 -3.84 0.81 1.72
N LEU A 114 -3.94 1.89 0.94
CA LEU A 114 -2.87 2.37 0.07
C LEU A 114 -1.62 2.80 0.85
N GLU A 115 -1.77 3.59 1.92
CA GLU A 115 -0.67 4.01 2.80
C GLU A 115 0.06 2.81 3.44
N THR A 116 -0.62 1.67 3.61
CA THR A 116 -0.03 0.47 4.21
C THR A 116 0.63 -0.45 3.19
N LEU A 117 0.01 -0.67 2.02
CA LEU A 117 0.50 -1.65 1.04
C LEU A 117 1.48 -1.06 0.02
N LEU A 118 1.27 0.16 -0.48
CA LEU A 118 2.16 0.75 -1.49
C LEU A 118 3.65 0.78 -1.09
N PRO A 119 4.02 1.01 0.20
CA PRO A 119 5.42 0.97 0.61
C PRO A 119 6.07 -0.42 0.60
N ILE A 120 5.29 -1.51 0.54
CA ILE A 120 5.80 -2.87 0.67
C ILE A 120 5.69 -3.70 -0.60
N VAL A 121 4.80 -3.35 -1.53
CA VAL A 121 4.66 -4.05 -2.81
C VAL A 121 5.95 -3.98 -3.61
N ASN A 122 6.30 -5.09 -4.26
CA ASN A 122 7.63 -5.29 -4.83
C ASN A 122 7.65 -5.46 -6.36
N ASN A 123 6.55 -5.13 -7.03
CA ASN A 123 6.45 -5.13 -8.48
C ASN A 123 5.50 -4.03 -8.96
N THR A 124 5.63 -3.65 -10.23
CA THR A 124 4.87 -2.54 -10.81
C THR A 124 3.42 -2.90 -11.08
N ASP A 125 3.12 -4.16 -11.38
CA ASP A 125 1.76 -4.60 -11.71
C ASP A 125 0.83 -4.49 -10.50
N GLU A 126 1.32 -4.82 -9.30
CA GLU A 126 0.59 -4.64 -8.05
C GLU A 126 0.39 -3.16 -7.69
N VAL A 127 1.40 -2.30 -7.92
CA VAL A 127 1.26 -0.86 -7.72
C VAL A 127 0.17 -0.32 -8.64
N HIS A 128 0.22 -0.66 -9.92
CA HIS A 128 -0.76 -0.27 -10.92
C HIS A 128 -2.17 -0.70 -10.50
N LEU A 129 -2.33 -1.98 -10.16
CA LEU A 129 -3.60 -2.56 -9.73
C LEU A 129 -4.20 -1.83 -8.50
N LEU A 130 -3.36 -1.49 -7.51
CA LEU A 130 -3.78 -0.73 -6.32
C LEU A 130 -4.27 0.68 -6.67
N ILE A 131 -3.51 1.39 -7.51
CA ILE A 131 -3.83 2.76 -7.90
C ILE A 131 -5.08 2.80 -8.79
N GLU A 132 -5.14 1.96 -9.82
CA GLU A 132 -6.28 1.87 -10.73
C GLU A 132 -7.57 1.57 -9.95
N THR A 133 -7.55 0.58 -9.07
CA THR A 133 -8.75 0.14 -8.35
C THR A 133 -9.19 1.12 -7.26
N LEU A 134 -8.26 1.66 -6.47
CA LEU A 134 -8.59 2.40 -5.25
C LEU A 134 -8.52 3.93 -5.39
N CYS A 135 -7.90 4.45 -6.45
CA CYS A 135 -7.89 5.90 -6.73
C CYS A 135 -8.94 6.32 -7.77
N LYS A 136 -9.49 5.42 -8.60
CA LYS A 136 -10.62 5.69 -9.54
C LYS A 136 -10.52 7.06 -10.22
N ASP A 137 -9.46 7.28 -11.00
CA ASP A 137 -9.21 8.50 -11.76
C ASP A 137 -8.97 9.79 -10.92
N GLN A 138 -8.83 9.67 -9.60
CA GLN A 138 -8.39 10.77 -8.75
C GLN A 138 -6.89 11.00 -8.91
N PHE A 139 -6.52 11.63 -10.02
CA PHE A 139 -5.14 11.87 -10.43
C PHE A 139 -4.26 12.41 -9.30
N HIS A 140 -4.65 13.51 -8.66
CA HIS A 140 -3.84 14.12 -7.59
C HIS A 140 -3.73 13.24 -6.34
N ALA A 141 -4.73 12.42 -6.05
CA ALA A 141 -4.65 11.45 -4.95
C ALA A 141 -3.65 10.34 -5.29
N ALA A 142 -3.73 9.77 -6.50
CA ALA A 142 -2.79 8.78 -6.99
C ALA A 142 -1.34 9.29 -6.94
N VAL A 143 -1.07 10.49 -7.48
CA VAL A 143 0.25 11.12 -7.40
C VAL A 143 0.73 11.26 -5.95
N SER A 144 -0.13 11.74 -5.05
CA SER A 144 0.20 11.91 -3.65
C SER A 144 0.59 10.58 -3.00
N PHE A 145 -0.17 9.51 -3.24
CA PHE A 145 0.13 8.18 -2.70
C PHE A 145 1.44 7.61 -3.26
N LEU A 146 1.66 7.71 -4.56
CA LEU A 146 2.88 7.21 -5.22
C LEU A 146 4.13 7.98 -4.77
N LEU A 147 4.02 9.31 -4.65
CA LEU A 147 5.08 10.14 -4.06
C LEU A 147 5.36 9.71 -2.62
N ASN A 148 4.32 9.48 -1.80
CA ASN A 148 4.49 9.13 -0.39
C ASN A 148 5.02 7.71 -0.16
N ALA A 149 4.70 6.76 -1.03
CA ALA A 149 5.18 5.38 -0.94
C ALA A 149 6.70 5.28 -1.04
N ALA A 150 7.34 6.17 -1.79
CA ALA A 150 8.80 6.30 -1.86
C ALA A 150 9.55 5.05 -2.35
N THR A 151 8.90 4.19 -3.13
CA THR A 151 9.52 2.97 -3.67
C THR A 151 9.84 3.12 -5.16
N PRO A 152 10.84 2.38 -5.68
CA PRO A 152 11.11 2.36 -7.11
C PRO A 152 9.91 2.00 -7.97
N PHE A 153 9.09 1.05 -7.51
CA PHE A 153 7.89 0.59 -8.21
C PHE A 153 6.81 1.67 -8.23
N ALA A 154 6.60 2.38 -7.11
CA ALA A 154 5.70 3.53 -7.06
C ALA A 154 6.16 4.68 -7.96
N TYR A 155 7.47 4.90 -8.07
CA TYR A 155 8.01 5.93 -8.96
C TYR A 155 7.89 5.60 -10.44
N TYR A 156 7.93 4.32 -10.81
CA TYR A 156 7.61 3.92 -12.17
C TYR A 156 6.14 4.19 -12.51
N GLU A 157 5.21 3.82 -11.63
CA GLU A 157 3.79 4.11 -11.85
C GLU A 157 3.53 5.62 -11.91
N LEU A 158 4.18 6.39 -11.02
CA LEU A 158 4.13 7.85 -11.05
C LEU A 158 4.60 8.40 -12.40
N PHE A 159 5.72 7.91 -12.91
CA PHE A 159 6.24 8.31 -14.22
C PHE A 159 5.23 8.05 -15.34
N CYS A 160 4.64 6.85 -15.37
CA CYS A 160 3.63 6.50 -16.37
C CYS A 160 2.40 7.40 -16.28
N LEU A 161 1.92 7.66 -15.07
CA LEU A 161 0.76 8.51 -14.82
C LEU A 161 1.01 9.98 -15.19
N LEU A 162 2.20 10.52 -14.93
CA LEU A 162 2.55 11.90 -15.30
C LEU A 162 2.71 12.08 -16.82
N ARG A 163 3.16 11.06 -17.55
CA ARG A 163 3.35 11.11 -19.01
C ARG A 163 2.08 11.40 -19.78
N VAL A 164 0.95 10.86 -19.30
CA VAL A 164 -0.35 10.97 -19.98
C VAL A 164 -1.21 12.14 -19.47
N ALA A 165 -0.76 12.83 -18.42
CA ALA A 165 -1.59 13.79 -17.68
C ALA A 165 -1.53 15.25 -18.18
N GLU A 166 -0.79 15.51 -19.26
CA GLU A 166 -0.63 16.83 -19.89
C GLU A 166 -0.47 17.98 -18.86
N LEU A 167 0.42 17.77 -17.88
CA LEU A 167 0.61 18.72 -16.80
C LEU A 167 1.38 19.96 -17.26
N ASN A 168 1.05 21.10 -16.65
CA ASN A 168 1.89 22.27 -16.75
C ASN A 168 3.19 22.11 -15.92
N GLU A 169 4.22 22.85 -16.32
CA GLU A 169 5.55 22.82 -15.70
C GLU A 169 5.52 23.15 -14.19
N GLN A 170 4.63 24.05 -13.75
CA GLN A 170 4.54 24.46 -12.35
C GLN A 170 4.09 23.31 -11.43
N VAL A 171 3.18 22.45 -11.89
CA VAL A 171 2.73 21.28 -11.13
C VAL A 171 3.84 20.24 -11.07
N LEU A 172 4.52 19.96 -12.19
CA LEU A 172 5.67 19.05 -12.21
C LEU A 172 6.79 19.53 -11.27
N LEU A 173 7.11 20.83 -11.30
CA LEU A 173 8.11 21.43 -10.42
C LEU A 173 7.78 21.22 -8.94
N ARG A 174 6.50 21.29 -8.53
CA ARG A 174 6.10 21.00 -7.14
C ARG A 174 6.40 19.55 -6.75
N TYR A 175 6.13 18.59 -7.62
CA TYR A 175 6.41 17.18 -7.38
C TYR A 175 7.93 16.92 -7.33
N ILE A 176 8.70 17.53 -8.22
CA ILE A 176 10.16 17.47 -8.23
C ILE A 176 10.73 18.03 -6.92
N ILE A 177 10.25 19.20 -6.46
CA ILE A 177 10.68 19.80 -5.19
C ILE A 177 10.33 18.88 -4.00
N GLN A 178 9.17 18.23 -4.01
CA GLN A 178 8.79 17.28 -2.97
C GLN A 178 9.75 16.09 -2.90
N LEU A 179 10.17 15.55 -4.05
CA LEU A 179 11.17 14.47 -4.13
C LEU A 179 12.53 14.92 -3.59
N ILE A 180 13.01 16.10 -4.00
CA ILE A 180 14.28 16.68 -3.52
C ILE A 180 14.27 16.87 -1.99
N LYS A 181 13.16 17.39 -1.45
CA LYS A 181 13.00 17.62 0.00
C LYS A 181 13.03 16.34 0.83
N ARG A 182 12.76 15.18 0.25
CA ARG A 182 12.82 13.92 0.99
C ARG A 182 14.25 13.53 1.36
N GLY A 183 15.23 13.87 0.52
CA GLY A 183 16.64 13.77 0.88
C GLY A 183 17.28 12.38 0.69
N ASP A 184 16.58 11.41 0.11
CA ASP A 184 17.13 10.09 -0.21
C ASP A 184 17.53 9.95 -1.69
N THR A 185 18.49 9.06 -1.97
CA THR A 185 19.06 8.87 -3.31
C THR A 185 18.01 8.50 -4.36
N ILE A 186 17.05 7.65 -4.02
CA ILE A 186 16.03 7.17 -4.98
C ILE A 186 15.10 8.33 -5.37
N SER A 187 14.67 9.14 -4.40
CA SER A 187 13.88 10.34 -4.64
C SER A 187 14.64 11.38 -5.48
N PHE A 188 15.93 11.58 -5.21
CA PHE A 188 16.78 12.46 -6.04
C PHE A 188 16.93 11.95 -7.48
N ASN A 189 17.13 10.65 -7.66
CA ASN A 189 17.18 10.03 -8.99
C ASN A 189 15.84 10.18 -9.72
N MET A 190 14.72 10.00 -9.02
CA MET A 190 13.39 10.25 -9.60
C MET A 190 13.18 11.72 -9.98
N ALA A 191 13.60 12.66 -9.14
CA ALA A 191 13.56 14.09 -9.44
C ALA A 191 14.38 14.43 -10.70
N CYS A 192 15.57 13.84 -10.85
CA CYS A 192 16.39 13.97 -12.05
C CYS A 192 15.67 13.41 -13.28
N VAL A 193 15.08 12.21 -13.18
CA VAL A 193 14.30 11.59 -14.25
C VAL A 193 13.17 12.51 -14.72
N LEU A 194 12.35 13.03 -13.79
CA LEU A 194 11.26 13.95 -14.14
C LEU A 194 11.77 15.25 -14.75
N THR A 195 12.85 15.81 -14.21
CA THR A 195 13.46 17.04 -14.71
C THR A 195 13.91 16.88 -16.16
N CYS A 196 14.68 15.82 -16.45
CA CYS A 196 15.23 15.57 -17.78
C CYS A 196 14.17 15.14 -18.79
N TYR A 197 13.21 14.29 -18.38
CA TYR A 197 12.20 13.75 -19.30
C TYR A 197 11.15 14.81 -19.69
N PHE A 198 10.72 15.65 -18.76
CA PHE A 198 9.72 16.70 -19.01
C PHE A 198 10.32 18.07 -19.34
N ASP A 199 11.65 18.18 -19.50
CA ASP A 199 12.39 19.43 -19.78
C ASP A 199 12.06 20.58 -18.80
N VAL A 200 11.99 20.27 -17.49
CA VAL A 200 11.70 21.28 -16.45
C VAL A 200 12.97 22.07 -16.11
N LYS A 201 12.96 23.39 -16.29
CA LYS A 201 14.22 24.19 -16.30
C LYS A 201 14.62 24.75 -14.94
N GLU A 202 13.65 25.13 -14.11
CA GLU A 202 13.89 25.88 -12.87
C GLU A 202 13.93 24.98 -11.62
N VAL A 203 14.68 23.88 -11.68
CA VAL A 203 14.76 22.92 -10.58
C VAL A 203 15.89 23.29 -9.61
N PRO A 204 15.62 23.36 -8.28
CA PRO A 204 16.65 23.71 -7.31
C PRO A 204 17.66 22.56 -7.11
N GLY A 205 18.94 22.91 -7.11
CA GLY A 205 20.03 21.98 -6.78
C GLY A 205 20.73 21.40 -8.02
N SER A 206 21.53 20.36 -7.79
CA SER A 206 22.24 19.64 -8.85
C SER A 206 22.08 18.15 -8.65
N PHE A 207 21.91 17.41 -9.74
CA PHE A 207 21.73 15.96 -9.70
C PHE A 207 23.06 15.24 -9.98
N SER A 208 23.37 14.24 -9.17
CA SER A 208 24.50 13.33 -9.43
C SER A 208 24.21 12.40 -10.60
N LEU A 209 22.95 11.97 -10.75
CA LEU A 209 22.49 11.19 -11.88
C LEU A 209 22.60 12.05 -13.16
N ARG A 210 23.17 11.46 -14.21
CA ARG A 210 23.25 12.07 -15.54
C ARG A 210 22.60 11.12 -16.54
N LEU A 211 21.53 11.59 -17.17
CA LEU A 211 20.80 10.86 -18.20
C LEU A 211 21.24 11.36 -19.58
N GLN A 212 21.58 10.44 -20.47
CA GLN A 212 21.80 10.74 -21.88
C GLN A 212 20.47 10.73 -22.64
N ASN A 213 20.39 11.45 -23.77
CA ASN A 213 19.15 11.57 -24.55
C ASN A 213 18.55 10.22 -24.97
N TYR A 214 19.39 9.25 -25.34
CA TYR A 214 18.92 7.91 -25.72
C TYR A 214 18.32 7.13 -24.53
N GLU A 215 18.70 7.47 -23.29
CA GLU A 215 18.17 6.80 -22.10
C GLU A 215 16.73 7.23 -21.82
N LEU A 216 16.35 8.46 -22.19
CA LEU A 216 15.00 9.00 -21.95
C LEU A 216 13.93 8.18 -22.68
N GLY A 217 14.16 7.84 -23.95
CA GLY A 217 13.22 6.98 -24.71
C GLY A 217 13.12 5.56 -24.14
N ARG A 218 14.19 5.05 -23.53
CA ARG A 218 14.20 3.70 -22.92
C ARG A 218 13.46 3.61 -21.60
N LEU A 219 13.22 4.73 -20.92
CA LEU A 219 12.38 4.77 -19.72
C LEU A 219 10.94 4.35 -20.03
N GLU A 220 10.51 4.50 -21.29
CA GLU A 220 9.16 4.20 -21.75
C GLU A 220 8.96 2.73 -22.12
N GLU A 221 10.05 1.99 -22.41
CA GLU A 221 10.01 0.60 -22.89
C GLU A 221 9.45 -0.37 -21.85
N GLY A 222 9.55 -0.02 -20.57
CA GLY A 222 9.05 -0.85 -19.47
C GLY A 222 9.78 -0.61 -18.14
N PRO A 223 9.34 -1.30 -17.08
CA PRO A 223 9.84 -1.05 -15.72
C PRO A 223 11.31 -1.44 -15.55
N ALA A 224 11.80 -2.45 -16.27
CA ALA A 224 13.16 -2.98 -16.05
C ALA A 224 14.26 -1.93 -16.24
N TYR A 225 14.20 -1.14 -17.32
CA TYR A 225 15.19 -0.09 -17.58
C TYR A 225 15.04 1.08 -16.61
N PHE A 226 13.79 1.50 -16.35
CA PHE A 226 13.49 2.56 -15.41
C PHE A 226 14.04 2.26 -14.00
N LEU A 227 13.77 1.07 -13.47
CA LEU A 227 14.25 0.64 -12.16
C LEU A 227 15.78 0.56 -12.12
N LYS A 228 16.43 0.18 -13.22
CA LYS A 228 17.91 0.20 -13.31
C LYS A 228 18.45 1.62 -13.21
N VAL A 229 17.81 2.60 -13.85
CA VAL A 229 18.22 4.01 -13.79
C VAL A 229 18.04 4.56 -12.37
N LEU A 230 16.91 4.24 -11.74
CA LEU A 230 16.55 4.75 -10.43
C LEU A 230 17.48 4.26 -9.30
N ASN A 231 18.05 3.08 -9.46
CA ASN A 231 18.95 2.44 -8.48
C ASN A 231 20.46 2.68 -8.76
N ARG A 232 20.81 3.61 -9.66
CA ARG A 232 22.22 4.03 -9.86
C ARG A 232 22.71 4.89 -8.71
#